data_AF-A0A9D3YQH3-F1
#
_entry.id   AF-A0A9D3YQH3-F1
#
_cell.length_a   1.000
_cell.length_b   1.000
_cell.length_c   1.000
_cell.angle_alpha   90.00
_cell.angle_beta   90.00
_cell.angle_gamma   90.00
#
_symmetry.space_group_name_H-M   'P 1'
#
loop_
_entity.id
_entity.type
_entity.pdbx_description
1 polymer ?
#
loop_
_entity_poly.entity_id
_entity_poly.type
_entity_poly.pdbx_seq_one_letter_code
_entity_poly.pdbx_strand_id
1 'polypeptide(L)' 'MVLLQKQEDRLVLKLQNTQLVPGRNEINKKQSPLLWLNNVLARNDATDKKAFFVVNTSKSGPQIYKLLATSAEEQKS' A
#
# COMPACT_ATOMS: atom_id res chain seq x y z
N MET A 1 -5.63 -7.04 6.26
CA MET A 1 -4.48 -7.24 5.37
C MET A 1 -3.22 -6.75 6.06
N VAL A 2 -2.08 -7.41 5.85
CA VAL A 2 -0.80 -7.09 6.49
C VAL A 2 0.27 -6.95 5.41
N LEU A 3 1.04 -5.86 5.45
CA LEU A 3 2.17 -5.60 4.55
C LEU A 3 3.49 -5.88 5.27
N LEU A 4 4.14 -6.99 4.90
CA LEU A 4 5.39 -7.43 5.49
C LEU A 4 6.55 -7.12 4.55
N GLN A 5 7.67 -6.64 5.11
CA GLN A 5 8.92 -6.48 4.39
C GLN A 5 9.92 -7.54 4.87
N LYS A 6 10.54 -8.26 3.94
CA LYS A 6 11.64 -9.16 4.27
C LYS A 6 12.91 -8.32 4.48
N GLN A 7 13.48 -8.39 5.68
CA GLN A 7 14.76 -7.78 6.02
C GLN A 7 15.64 -8.86 6.62
N GLU A 8 16.69 -9.25 5.88
CA GLU A 8 17.56 -10.36 6.24
C GLU A 8 16.72 -11.63 6.46
N ASP A 9 16.76 -12.19 7.68
CA ASP A 9 16.01 -13.37 8.10
C ASP A 9 14.72 -13.05 8.89
N ARG A 10 14.24 -11.80 8.85
CA ARG A 10 13.06 -11.34 9.59
C ARG A 10 12.03 -10.69 8.68
N LEU A 11 10.76 -10.82 9.08
CA LEU A 11 9.66 -10.09 8.48
C LEU A 11 9.34 -8.89 9.37
N VAL A 12 9.43 -7.68 8.81
CA VAL A 12 9.23 -6.43 9.53
C VAL A 12 7.99 -5.68 9.05
N LEU A 13 7.26 -5.10 9.99
CA LEU A 13 6.17 -4.17 9.73
C LEU A 13 6.72 -2.75 9.79
N LYS A 14 6.89 -2.13 8.63
CA LYS A 14 7.43 -0.77 8.55
C LYS A 14 6.33 0.23 8.27
N LEU A 15 6.18 1.20 9.18
CA LEU A 15 5.40 2.39 8.92
C LEU A 15 6.20 3.28 7.96
N GLN A 16 5.72 3.44 6.73
CA GLN A 16 6.38 4.26 5.73
C GLN A 16 5.83 5.68 5.79
N ASN A 17 6.70 6.70 5.73
CA ASN A 17 6.24 8.07 5.61
C ASN A 17 6.28 8.46 4.13
N THR A 18 5.12 8.72 3.54
CA THR A 18 5.05 9.14 2.13
C THR A 18 5.25 10.65 2.08
N GLN A 19 6.49 11.11 2.25
CA GLN A 19 6.84 12.50 1.99
C GLN A 19 6.90 12.71 0.48
N LEU A 20 5.80 13.15 -0.10
CA LEU A 20 5.80 13.72 -1.43
C LEU A 20 5.88 15.23 -1.26
N VAL A 21 7.03 15.79 -1.64
CA VAL A 21 7.34 17.22 -1.78
C VAL A 21 8.02 17.89 -0.57
N PRO A 22 9.32 18.27 -0.68
CA PRO A 22 9.95 19.20 0.27
C PRO A 22 9.29 20.59 0.13
N GLY A 23 8.78 21.14 1.24
CA GLY A 23 8.22 22.50 1.28
C GLY A 23 6.71 22.61 1.51
N ARG A 24 5.97 21.50 1.61
CA ARG A 24 4.55 21.52 1.99
C ARG A 24 4.39 20.99 3.41
N ASN A 25 3.85 21.80 4.31
CA ASN A 25 3.43 21.41 5.67
C ASN A 25 2.22 20.46 5.62
N GLU A 26 2.24 19.43 4.78
CA GLU A 26 1.22 18.41 4.79
C GLU A 26 1.60 17.38 5.85
N ILE A 27 0.77 17.34 6.88
CA ILE A 27 0.64 16.29 7.89
C ILE A 27 1.22 14.98 7.34
N ASN A 28 2.38 14.58 7.86
CA ASN A 28 3.11 13.36 7.50
C ASN A 28 2.13 12.19 7.27
N LYS A 29 1.80 11.90 6.00
CA LYS A 29 0.89 10.82 5.65
C LYS A 29 1.64 9.51 5.84
N LYS A 30 1.53 9.01 7.06
CA LYS A 30 2.06 7.71 7.48
C LYS A 30 1.24 6.63 6.79
N GLN A 31 1.89 5.81 5.99
CA GLN A 31 1.35 4.57 5.45
C GLN A 31 1.47 3.48 6.52
N SER A 32 0.32 2.92 6.89
CA SER A 32 0.23 1.85 7.87
C SER A 32 0.47 0.50 7.20
N PRO A 33 1.35 -0.36 7.76
CA PRO A 33 1.52 -1.72 7.25
C PRO A 33 0.31 -2.62 7.60
N LEU A 34 -0.57 -2.16 8.49
CA LEU A 34 -1.80 -2.85 8.88
C LEU A 34 -3.02 -2.13 8.30
N LEU A 35 -3.84 -2.88 7.56
CA LEU A 35 -5.01 -2.36 6.86
C LEU A 35 -6.26 -3.17 7.22
N TRP A 36 -7.29 -2.48 7.71
CA TRP A 36 -8.61 -3.08 7.95
C TRP A 36 -9.31 -3.35 6.64
N LEU A 37 -9.64 -4.61 6.38
CA LEU A 37 -10.26 -5.05 5.12
C LEU A 37 -11.60 -4.35 4.84
N ASN A 38 -12.34 -3.97 5.89
CA ASN A 38 -13.63 -3.28 5.77
C ASN A 38 -13.54 -1.92 5.05
N ASN A 39 -12.37 -1.28 5.05
CA ASN A 39 -12.17 0.04 4.45
C ASN A 39 -11.22 -0.02 3.25
N VAL A 40 -10.96 -1.21 2.70
CA VAL A 40 -9.96 -1.40 1.65
C VAL A 40 -10.64 -1.72 0.32
N LEU A 41 -10.21 -1.02 -0.73
CA LEU A 41 -10.63 -1.22 -2.11
C LEU A 41 -9.42 -1.64 -2.95
N ALA A 42 -9.54 -2.70 -3.75
CA ALA A 42 -8.52 -3.10 -4.71
C ALA A 42 -8.93 -2.65 -6.13
N ARG A 43 -7.96 -2.15 -6.90
CA ARG A 43 -8.13 -1.74 -8.31
C ARG A 43 -6.94 -2.21 -9.13
N ASN A 44 -7.20 -2.81 -10.28
CA ASN A 44 -6.13 -3.23 -11.19
C ASN A 44 -5.41 -2.00 -11.76
N ASP A 45 -4.09 -2.10 -11.95
CA ASP A 45 -3.34 -1.07 -12.66
C ASP A 45 -3.62 -1.19 -14.16
N ALA A 46 -4.00 -0.08 -14.80
CA ALA A 46 -4.33 -0.07 -16.24
C ALA A 46 -3.09 -0.21 -17.13
N THR A 47 -1.91 0.14 -16.60
CA THR A 47 -0.63 0.12 -17.33
C THR A 47 0.14 -1.19 -17.11
N ASP A 48 -0.06 -1.86 -15.98
CA ASP A 48 0.63 -3.10 -15.65
C ASP A 48 -0.33 -4.17 -15.13
N LYS A 49 -0.52 -5.23 -15.93
CA LYS A 49 -1.41 -6.36 -15.59
C LYS A 49 -0.93 -7.18 -14.39
N LYS A 50 0.31 -6.99 -13.93
CA LYS A 50 0.86 -7.61 -12.72
C LYS A 50 0.73 -6.71 -11.50
N ALA A 51 0.35 -5.44 -11.68
CA ALA A 51 0.24 -4.48 -10.61
C ALA A 51 -1.22 -4.19 -10.24
N PHE A 52 -1.42 -3.80 -8.98
CA PHE A 52 -2.70 -3.33 -8.50
C PHE A 52 -2.54 -2.30 -7.40
N PHE A 53 -3.55 -1.46 -7.28
CA PHE A 53 -3.66 -0.46 -6.24
C PHE A 53 -4.58 -0.94 -5.14
N VAL A 54 -4.14 -0.75 -3.90
CA VAL A 54 -4.95 -0.92 -2.71
C VAL A 54 -5.21 0.45 -2.12
N VAL A 55 -6.47 0.83 -2.01
CA VAL A 55 -6.91 2.11 -1.47
C VAL A 55 -7.61 1.86 -0.14
N ASN A 56 -7.04 2.37 0.93
CA ASN A 56 -7.67 2.41 2.25
C ASN A 56 -8.42 3.72 2.40
N THR A 57 -9.74 3.67 2.60
CA THR A 57 -10.65 4.82 2.73
C THR A 57 -11.01 5.13 4.18
N SER A 58 -10.15 4.73 5.14
CA SER A 58 -10.38 4.99 6.57
C SER A 58 -10.63 6.47 6.90
N LYS A 59 -11.28 6.72 8.04
CA LYS A 59 -11.56 8.09 8.56
C LYS A 59 -10.31 8.96 8.74
N SER A 60 -9.12 8.35 8.83
CA SER A 60 -7.83 9.05 8.90
C SER A 60 -7.39 9.67 7.57
N GLY A 61 -8.15 9.46 6.49
CA GLY A 61 -7.84 9.90 5.14
C GLY A 61 -7.40 8.76 4.23
N PRO A 62 -7.50 8.96 2.90
CA PRO A 62 -7.20 7.93 1.93
C PRO A 62 -5.70 7.63 1.89
N GLN A 63 -5.34 6.35 1.97
CA GLN A 63 -3.98 5.85 1.73
C GLN A 63 -4.00 4.93 0.51
N ILE A 64 -3.09 5.16 -0.44
CA ILE A 64 -2.98 4.37 -1.66
C ILE A 64 -1.66 3.61 -1.63
N TYR A 65 -1.71 2.31 -1.89
CA TYR A 65 -0.57 1.41 -1.98
C TYR A 65 -0.54 0.82 -3.38
N LYS A 66 0.64 0.79 -4.01
CA LYS A 66 0.87 0.06 -5.26
C LYS A 66 1.59 -1.24 -4.93
N LEU A 67 0.97 -2.35 -5.30
CA LEU A 67 1.51 -3.70 -5.09
C LEU A 67 1.76 -4.35 -6.45
N LEU A 68 2.81 -5.17 -6.50
CA LEU A 68 3.23 -5.92 -7.68
C LEU A 68 3.16 -7.40 -7.32
N ALA A 69 2.44 -8.17 -8.14
CA ALA A 69 2.43 -9.63 -8.06
C ALA A 69 3.54 -10.22 -8.94
N THR A 70 3.87 -11.48 -8.70
CA THR A 70 4.87 -12.21 -9.48
C THR A 70 4.35 -12.48 -10.91
N SER A 71 3.04 -12.69 -11.03
CA SER A 71 2.34 -12.91 -12.30
C SER A 71 0.97 -12.21 -12.34
N ALA A 72 0.42 -12.03 -13.55
CA ALA A 72 -0.91 -11.44 -13.75
C ALA A 72 -2.04 -12.37 -13.29
N GLU A 73 -1.75 -13.65 -13.10
CA GLU A 73 -2.71 -14.67 -12.64
C GLU A 73 -2.77 -14.69 -11.11
N GLU A 74 -1.62 -14.57 -10.46
CA GLU A 74 -1.51 -14.34 -9.01
C GLU A 74 -2.19 -13.03 -8.61
N GLN A 75 -2.04 -11.97 -9.41
CA GLN A 75 -2.70 -10.68 -9.18
C GLN A 75 -4.24 -10.76 -9.13
N LYS A 76 -4.83 -11.74 -9.83
CA LYS A 76 -6.28 -11.93 -9.95
C LYS A 76 -6.85 -12.99 -9.00
N SER A 77 -5.99 -13.80 -8.40
CA SER A 77 -6.35 -14.91 -7.50
C SER A 77 -6.82 -14.38 -6.14
#